data_AF-A0A1P8UFU2-F1
#
_entry.id   AF-A0A1P8UFU2-F1
#
_cell.length_a   1.000
_cell.length_b   1.000
_cell.length_c   1.000
_cell.angle_alpha   90.00
_cell.angle_beta   90.00
_cell.angle_gamma   90.00
#
_symmetry.space_group_name_H-M   'P 1'
#
loop_
_entity.id
_entity.type
_entity.pdbx_description
1 polymer ?
#
loop_
_entity_poly.entity_id
_entity_poly.type
_entity_poly.pdbx_seq_one_letter_code
_entity_poly.pdbx_strand_id
1 'polypeptide(L)'
;MANLHLARRGEFVATLFVLAAVSISPLMFVAASGGYWPMQFLAIYALLPALAVWVGIGIAAPLMGWHRLSRAMLTGVMGGIIGTAALEIVRLIGFRVFHTMPGSMPELIGVLMTNRFMYGPDLYSNMLGWADHFFNGVGFVTIYVLVFGRTRWWLAIPYALGIATIFMISPATTSTGIGYFGLASGIGFMITVYLAHIAFATGFGNVVSRSPALPETLWHYHLAHSQGIEVDEELARTQSPQTR
;
A
#
# COMPACT_ATOMS: atom_id res chain seq x y z
N MET A 1 -10.55 -22.47 -24.32
CA MET A 1 -9.43 -22.43 -23.35
C MET A 1 -8.49 -21.24 -23.57
N ALA A 2 -8.08 -20.90 -24.80
CA ALA A 2 -7.16 -19.77 -25.07
C ALA A 2 -7.56 -18.40 -24.44
N ASN A 3 -8.86 -18.04 -24.45
CA ASN A 3 -9.35 -16.78 -23.87
C ASN A 3 -9.17 -16.70 -22.34
N LEU A 4 -9.23 -17.82 -21.62
CA LEU A 4 -9.05 -17.86 -20.16
C LEU A 4 -7.58 -17.63 -19.79
N HIS A 5 -6.65 -18.17 -20.57
CA HIS A 5 -5.21 -17.94 -20.37
C HIS A 5 -4.80 -16.50 -20.63
N LEU A 6 -5.34 -15.88 -21.69
CA LEU A 6 -5.04 -14.48 -22.01
C LEU A 6 -5.56 -13.53 -20.91
N ALA A 7 -6.79 -13.77 -20.42
CA ALA A 7 -7.38 -12.99 -19.34
C ALA A 7 -6.55 -13.08 -18.04
N ARG A 8 -6.07 -14.28 -17.67
CA ARG A 8 -5.21 -14.48 -16.50
C ARG A 8 -3.85 -13.79 -16.62
N ARG A 9 -3.21 -13.86 -17.80
CA ARG A 9 -1.94 -13.16 -18.06
C ARG A 9 -2.11 -11.64 -17.99
N GLY A 10 -3.19 -11.11 -18.56
CA GLY A 10 -3.54 -9.69 -18.47
C GLY A 10 -3.74 -9.24 -17.02
N GLU A 11 -4.48 -10.01 -16.23
CA GLU A 11 -4.70 -9.71 -14.81
C GLU A 11 -3.39 -9.74 -14.00
N PHE A 12 -2.50 -10.69 -14.28
CA PHE A 12 -1.19 -10.75 -13.63
C PHE A 12 -0.38 -9.47 -13.87
N VAL A 13 -0.24 -9.08 -15.14
CA VAL A 13 0.49 -7.87 -15.53
C VAL A 13 -0.15 -6.64 -14.88
N ALA A 14 -1.47 -6.52 -14.92
CA ALA A 14 -2.19 -5.44 -14.25
C ALA A 14 -1.95 -5.42 -12.74
N THR A 15 -1.88 -6.60 -12.10
CA THR A 15 -1.55 -6.73 -10.67
C THR A 15 -0.15 -6.17 -10.37
N LEU A 16 0.85 -6.46 -11.22
CA LEU A 16 2.21 -5.92 -11.06
C LEU A 16 2.23 -4.39 -11.21
N PHE A 17 1.52 -3.85 -12.19
CA PHE A 17 1.39 -2.39 -12.36
C PHE A 17 0.69 -1.73 -11.17
N VAL A 18 -0.37 -2.36 -10.63
CA VAL A 18 -1.02 -1.86 -9.41
C VAL A 18 -0.06 -1.84 -8.24
N LEU A 19 0.69 -2.92 -8.00
CA LEU A 19 1.70 -2.99 -6.93
C LEU A 19 2.77 -1.90 -7.08
N ALA A 20 3.28 -1.70 -8.29
CA ALA A 20 4.25 -0.65 -8.57
C ALA A 20 3.66 0.75 -8.31
N ALA A 21 2.46 1.02 -8.84
CA ALA A 21 1.80 2.31 -8.71
C ALA A 21 1.49 2.68 -7.26
N VAL A 22 0.90 1.75 -6.48
CA VAL A 22 0.54 2.04 -5.09
C VAL A 22 1.75 2.13 -4.15
N SER A 23 2.92 1.63 -4.56
CA SER A 23 4.15 1.74 -3.78
C SER A 23 4.79 3.14 -3.87
N ILE A 24 4.41 3.95 -4.85
CA ILE A 24 5.04 5.26 -5.06
C ILE A 24 4.81 6.21 -3.89
N SER A 25 3.57 6.38 -3.42
CA SER A 25 3.27 7.29 -2.29
C SER A 25 4.04 6.91 -1.01
N PRO A 26 4.02 5.65 -0.54
CA PRO A 26 4.86 5.20 0.58
C PRO A 26 6.36 5.46 0.44
N LEU A 27 6.91 5.30 -0.76
CA LEU A 27 8.35 5.43 -1.01
C LEU A 27 8.79 6.87 -1.26
N MET A 28 7.87 7.74 -1.70
CA MET A 28 8.16 9.10 -2.10
C MET A 28 8.82 9.91 -0.98
N PHE A 29 8.29 9.82 0.25
CA PHE A 29 8.85 10.54 1.39
C PHE A 29 10.24 10.04 1.77
N VAL A 30 10.46 8.72 1.71
CA VAL A 30 11.77 8.12 1.98
C VAL A 30 12.78 8.55 0.93
N ALA A 31 12.41 8.57 -0.35
CA ALA A 31 13.26 9.01 -1.44
C ALA A 31 13.61 10.50 -1.32
N ALA A 32 12.64 11.36 -1.00
CA ALA A 32 12.89 12.78 -0.79
C ALA A 32 13.81 13.02 0.43
N SER A 33 13.54 12.32 1.53
CA SER A 33 14.33 12.40 2.76
C SER A 33 15.76 11.87 2.60
N GLY A 34 15.96 10.92 1.67
CA GLY A 34 17.28 10.41 1.28
C GLY A 34 18.06 11.34 0.33
N GLY A 35 17.48 12.47 -0.08
CA GLY A 35 18.12 13.43 -0.97
C GLY A 35 18.14 13.02 -2.44
N TYR A 36 17.37 12.02 -2.85
CA TYR A 36 17.35 11.57 -4.25
C TYR A 36 16.68 12.61 -5.16
N TRP A 37 15.50 13.10 -4.78
CA TRP A 37 14.73 14.10 -5.52
C TRP A 37 13.81 14.91 -4.60
N PRO A 38 13.51 16.19 -4.91
CA PRO A 38 12.54 16.96 -4.15
C PRO A 38 11.15 16.31 -4.14
N MET A 39 10.43 16.41 -3.03
CA MET A 39 9.08 15.83 -2.87
C MET A 39 8.09 16.35 -3.93
N GLN A 40 8.16 17.64 -4.28
CA GLN A 40 7.36 18.22 -5.37
C GLN A 40 7.63 17.55 -6.72
N PHE A 41 8.90 17.26 -7.04
CA PHE A 41 9.26 16.58 -8.27
C PHE A 41 8.67 15.18 -8.30
N LEU A 42 8.83 14.41 -7.23
CA LEU A 42 8.27 13.06 -7.13
C LEU A 42 6.73 13.08 -7.17
N ALA A 43 6.10 14.08 -6.56
CA ALA A 43 4.64 14.22 -6.61
C ALA A 43 4.14 14.38 -8.06
N ILE A 44 4.79 15.24 -8.84
CA ILE A 44 4.37 15.53 -10.22
C ILE A 44 4.75 14.38 -11.17
N TYR A 45 5.97 13.87 -11.09
CA TYR A 45 6.53 12.97 -12.09
C TYR A 45 6.48 11.49 -11.73
N ALA A 46 6.20 11.14 -10.47
CA ALA A 46 6.01 9.76 -10.04
C ALA A 46 4.59 9.52 -9.52
N LEU A 47 4.12 10.30 -8.54
CA LEU A 47 2.83 10.05 -7.89
C LEU A 47 1.64 10.28 -8.83
N LEU A 48 1.58 11.40 -9.56
CA LEU A 48 0.46 11.66 -10.48
C LEU A 48 0.35 10.60 -11.60
N PRO A 49 1.43 10.21 -12.31
CA PRO A 49 1.38 9.10 -13.25
C PRO A 49 0.96 7.77 -12.61
N ALA A 50 1.47 7.47 -11.42
CA ALA A 50 1.09 6.25 -10.69
C ALA A 50 -0.39 6.24 -10.32
N LEU A 51 -0.94 7.38 -9.87
CA LEU A 51 -2.37 7.54 -9.62
C LEU A 51 -3.19 7.32 -10.89
N ALA A 52 -2.76 7.88 -12.03
CA ALA A 52 -3.44 7.68 -13.30
C ALA A 52 -3.46 6.20 -13.71
N VAL A 53 -2.34 5.49 -13.57
CA VAL A 53 -2.26 4.04 -13.83
C VAL A 53 -3.17 3.26 -12.89
N TRP A 54 -3.12 3.56 -11.59
CA TRP A 54 -3.92 2.87 -10.58
C TRP A 54 -5.43 3.09 -10.82
N VAL A 55 -5.87 4.32 -11.05
CA VAL A 55 -7.28 4.63 -11.39
C VAL A 55 -7.68 3.96 -12.70
N GLY A 56 -6.84 4.04 -13.73
CA GLY A 56 -7.09 3.42 -15.03
C GLY A 56 -7.31 1.92 -14.92
N ILE A 57 -6.46 1.21 -14.16
CA ILE A 57 -6.63 -0.22 -13.91
C ILE A 57 -7.87 -0.48 -13.05
N GLY A 58 -8.17 0.37 -12.07
CA GLY A 58 -9.37 0.24 -11.23
C GLY A 58 -10.67 0.29 -12.03
N ILE A 59 -10.70 1.13 -13.08
CA ILE A 59 -11.84 1.24 -14.02
C ILE A 59 -11.83 0.07 -15.01
N ALA A 60 -10.67 -0.29 -15.57
CA ALA A 60 -10.57 -1.34 -16.59
C ALA A 60 -10.81 -2.75 -16.03
N ALA A 61 -10.35 -3.05 -14.81
CA ALA A 61 -10.41 -4.37 -14.21
C ALA A 61 -11.83 -4.99 -14.21
N PRO A 62 -12.91 -4.32 -13.76
CA PRO A 62 -14.25 -4.88 -13.83
C PRO A 62 -14.74 -5.07 -15.28
N LEU A 63 -14.36 -4.17 -16.20
CA LEU A 63 -14.74 -4.26 -17.63
C LEU A 63 -14.06 -5.44 -18.33
N MET A 64 -12.85 -5.79 -17.89
CA MET A 64 -12.06 -6.90 -18.42
C MET A 64 -12.34 -8.24 -17.70
N GLY A 65 -13.30 -8.26 -16.76
CA GLY A 65 -13.63 -9.46 -15.99
C GLY A 65 -12.59 -9.85 -14.93
N TRP A 66 -11.64 -8.97 -14.59
CA TRP A 66 -10.62 -9.17 -13.56
C TRP A 66 -11.20 -8.92 -12.16
N HIS A 67 -12.24 -9.69 -11.81
CA HIS A 67 -12.99 -9.53 -10.56
C HIS A 67 -12.11 -9.66 -9.30
N ARG A 68 -11.06 -10.47 -9.37
CA ARG A 68 -10.12 -10.69 -8.28
C ARG A 68 -9.31 -9.41 -8.01
N LEU A 69 -8.70 -8.82 -9.03
CA LEU A 69 -8.00 -7.53 -8.92
C LEU A 69 -8.95 -6.38 -8.51
N SER A 70 -10.13 -6.25 -9.10
CA SER A 70 -11.06 -5.15 -8.78
C SER A 70 -11.53 -5.19 -7.32
N ARG A 71 -11.82 -6.39 -6.79
CA ARG A 71 -12.18 -6.59 -5.38
C ARG A 71 -11.00 -6.35 -4.44
N ALA A 72 -9.79 -6.70 -4.84
CA ALA A 72 -8.58 -6.41 -4.07
C ALA A 72 -8.35 -4.90 -3.96
N MET A 73 -8.50 -4.16 -5.06
CA MET A 73 -8.38 -2.70 -5.07
C MET A 73 -9.47 -2.05 -4.22
N LEU A 74 -10.73 -2.48 -4.35
CA LEU A 74 -11.84 -1.96 -3.53
C LEU A 74 -11.62 -2.22 -2.03
N THR A 75 -11.21 -3.44 -1.66
CA THR A 75 -10.86 -3.76 -0.27
C THR A 75 -9.68 -2.93 0.21
N GLY A 76 -8.70 -2.68 -0.65
CA GLY A 76 -7.57 -1.79 -0.39
C GLY A 76 -7.99 -0.35 -0.09
N VAL A 77 -8.93 0.19 -0.86
CA VAL A 77 -9.51 1.53 -0.63
C VAL A 77 -10.22 1.57 0.72
N MET A 78 -11.15 0.65 0.96
CA MET A 78 -11.96 0.63 2.20
C MET A 78 -11.09 0.40 3.43
N GLY A 79 -10.20 -0.59 3.37
CA GLY A 79 -9.29 -0.91 4.46
C GLY A 79 -8.25 0.19 4.69
N GLY A 80 -7.74 0.81 3.63
CA GLY A 80 -6.81 1.94 3.72
C GLY A 80 -7.44 3.14 4.41
N ILE A 81 -8.65 3.54 4.02
CA ILE A 81 -9.37 4.66 4.66
C ILE A 81 -9.61 4.38 6.14
N ILE A 82 -10.16 3.20 6.48
CA ILE A 82 -10.46 2.83 7.86
C ILE A 82 -9.17 2.70 8.69
N GLY A 83 -8.14 2.07 8.13
CA GLY A 83 -6.84 1.92 8.76
C GLY A 83 -6.20 3.27 9.05
N THR A 84 -6.09 4.15 8.04
CA THR A 84 -5.50 5.47 8.20
C THR A 84 -6.26 6.32 9.22
N ALA A 85 -7.60 6.27 9.22
CA ALA A 85 -8.38 6.96 10.25
C ALA A 85 -8.06 6.46 11.66
N ALA A 86 -7.97 5.14 11.86
CA ALA A 86 -7.61 4.55 13.15
C ALA A 86 -6.18 4.92 13.60
N LEU A 87 -5.23 4.93 12.66
CA LEU A 87 -3.85 5.37 12.85
C LEU A 87 -3.80 6.83 13.30
N GLU A 88 -4.54 7.70 12.61
CA GLU A 88 -4.53 9.14 12.88
C GLU A 88 -5.19 9.49 14.21
N ILE A 89 -6.20 8.74 14.68
CA ILE A 89 -6.74 8.91 16.03
C ILE A 89 -5.63 8.76 17.07
N VAL A 90 -4.81 7.71 16.97
CA VAL A 90 -3.69 7.49 17.90
C VAL A 90 -2.63 8.59 17.77
N ARG A 91 -2.27 8.97 16.54
CA ARG A 91 -1.27 10.02 16.31
C ARG A 91 -1.74 11.39 16.80
N LEU A 92 -3.01 11.73 16.63
CA LEU A 92 -3.60 12.98 17.12
C LEU A 92 -3.63 13.02 18.65
N ILE A 93 -3.94 11.90 19.31
CA ILE A 93 -3.83 11.78 20.77
C ILE A 93 -2.37 11.96 21.21
N GLY A 94 -1.42 11.27 20.57
CA GLY A 94 0.01 11.44 20.84
C GLY A 94 0.49 12.88 20.66
N PHE A 95 0.02 13.55 19.61
CA PHE A 95 0.37 14.94 19.32
C PHE A 95 -0.25 15.94 20.31
N ARG A 96 -1.57 15.87 20.52
CA ARG A 96 -2.33 16.90 21.27
C ARG A 96 -2.36 16.68 22.78
N VAL A 97 -2.32 15.43 23.23
CA VAL A 97 -2.51 15.07 24.64
C VAL A 97 -1.17 14.73 25.29
N PHE A 98 -0.37 13.88 24.65
CA PHE A 98 0.87 13.39 25.25
C PHE A 98 2.14 14.11 24.77
N HIS A 99 2.02 15.00 23.77
CA HIS A 99 3.13 15.72 23.15
C HIS A 99 4.28 14.82 22.70
N THR A 100 3.96 13.59 22.29
CA THR A 100 4.94 12.57 21.88
C THR A 100 5.27 12.61 20.39
N MET A 101 4.56 13.43 19.62
CA MET A 101 4.80 13.62 18.19
C MET A 101 5.24 15.06 17.94
N PRO A 102 6.28 15.30 17.13
CA PRO A 102 6.80 16.66 16.88
C PRO A 102 5.88 17.50 15.96
N GLY A 103 4.96 16.86 15.24
CA GLY A 103 4.05 17.56 14.32
C GLY A 103 3.13 16.64 13.53
N SER A 104 2.32 17.28 12.67
CA SER A 104 1.43 16.63 11.71
C SER A 104 2.20 16.20 10.46
N MET A 105 2.42 14.89 10.29
CA MET A 105 3.05 14.38 9.05
C MET A 105 2.27 14.73 7.79
N PRO A 106 0.93 14.59 7.71
CA PRO A 106 0.20 14.98 6.50
C PRO A 106 0.46 16.44 6.10
N GLU A 107 0.51 17.35 7.07
CA GLU A 107 0.82 18.76 6.85
C GLU A 107 2.25 18.97 6.32
N LEU A 108 3.25 18.31 6.92
CA LEU A 108 4.63 18.32 6.43
C LEU A 108 4.71 17.82 4.98
N ILE A 109 4.08 16.69 4.67
CA ILE A 109 4.07 16.10 3.33
C ILE A 109 3.46 17.10 2.33
N GLY A 110 2.35 17.73 2.68
CA GLY A 110 1.70 18.76 1.88
C GLY A 110 2.61 19.95 1.55
N VAL A 111 3.30 20.48 2.56
CA VAL A 111 4.26 21.58 2.40
C VAL A 111 5.40 21.19 1.45
N LEU A 112 5.93 19.96 1.58
CA LEU A 112 7.00 19.45 0.74
C LEU A 112 6.53 19.20 -0.71
N MET A 113 5.33 18.64 -0.90
CA MET A 113 4.74 18.41 -2.23
C MET A 113 4.46 19.71 -2.99
N THR A 114 4.16 20.79 -2.28
CA THR A 114 3.88 22.11 -2.87
C THR A 114 5.09 23.03 -2.93
N ASN A 115 6.26 22.58 -2.44
CA ASN A 115 7.49 23.36 -2.33
C ASN A 115 7.29 24.69 -1.59
N ARG A 116 6.56 24.62 -0.46
CA ARG A 116 6.20 25.79 0.36
C ARG A 116 6.95 25.86 1.68
N PHE A 117 8.12 25.25 1.78
CA PHE A 117 8.86 25.14 3.03
C PHE A 117 9.06 26.48 3.76
N MET A 118 9.33 27.56 3.02
CA MET A 118 9.52 28.92 3.58
C MET A 118 8.21 29.62 3.96
N TYR A 119 7.07 29.18 3.44
CA TYR A 119 5.76 29.80 3.67
C TYR A 119 4.91 29.05 4.69
N GLY A 120 5.29 27.81 5.00
CA GLY A 120 4.50 26.93 5.83
C GLY A 120 3.22 26.41 5.13
N PRO A 121 2.35 25.74 5.91
CA PRO A 121 1.15 25.10 5.39
C PRO A 121 0.04 26.11 5.08
N ASP A 122 -0.70 25.84 4.00
CA ASP A 122 -1.97 26.48 3.69
C ASP A 122 -3.06 25.43 3.44
N LEU A 123 -4.27 25.88 3.10
CA LEU A 123 -5.39 24.97 2.83
C LEU A 123 -5.07 23.98 1.69
N TYR A 124 -4.42 24.44 0.63
CA TYR A 124 -4.12 23.62 -0.54
C TYR A 124 -3.05 22.57 -0.24
N SER A 125 -1.94 22.97 0.41
CA SER A 125 -0.90 22.04 0.83
C SER A 125 -1.45 21.01 1.82
N ASN A 126 -2.29 21.43 2.76
CA ASN A 126 -2.91 20.50 3.72
C ASN A 126 -3.82 19.49 3.04
N MET A 127 -4.66 19.93 2.09
CA MET A 127 -5.50 19.00 1.33
C MET A 127 -4.67 17.96 0.57
N LEU A 128 -3.58 18.37 -0.09
CA LEU A 128 -2.70 17.45 -0.81
C LEU A 128 -1.97 16.47 0.12
N GLY A 129 -1.46 16.97 1.24
CA GLY A 129 -0.76 16.15 2.22
C GLY A 129 -1.66 15.10 2.87
N TRP A 130 -2.91 15.46 3.20
CA TRP A 130 -3.92 14.52 3.67
C TRP A 130 -4.33 13.52 2.59
N ALA A 131 -4.53 13.97 1.34
CA ALA A 131 -4.86 13.09 0.23
C ALA A 131 -3.76 12.05 0.00
N ASP A 132 -2.48 12.45 -0.02
CA ASP A 132 -1.36 11.53 -0.10
C ASP A 132 -1.31 10.59 1.11
N HIS A 133 -1.54 11.09 2.34
CA HIS A 133 -1.52 10.25 3.53
C HIS A 133 -2.59 9.15 3.52
N PHE A 134 -3.81 9.46 3.06
CA PHE A 134 -4.84 8.45 2.86
C PHE A 134 -4.50 7.50 1.71
N PHE A 135 -3.96 8.01 0.60
CA PHE A 135 -3.54 7.17 -0.52
C PHE A 135 -2.39 6.22 -0.14
N ASN A 136 -1.49 6.64 0.73
CA ASN A 136 -0.44 5.83 1.32
C ASN A 136 -1.02 4.63 2.10
N GLY A 137 -2.02 4.89 2.94
CA GLY A 137 -2.77 3.84 3.63
C GLY A 137 -3.49 2.89 2.69
N VAL A 138 -4.16 3.41 1.66
CA VAL A 138 -4.75 2.60 0.58
C VAL A 138 -3.69 1.73 -0.08
N GLY A 139 -2.52 2.28 -0.38
CA GLY A 139 -1.45 1.54 -1.03
C GLY A 139 -0.91 0.39 -0.20
N PHE A 140 -0.62 0.62 1.09
CA PHE A 140 -0.20 -0.46 1.99
C PHE A 140 -1.25 -1.57 2.10
N VAL A 141 -2.54 -1.23 2.22
CA VAL A 141 -3.58 -2.24 2.31
C VAL A 141 -3.79 -2.97 0.98
N THR A 142 -3.73 -2.27 -0.16
CA THR A 142 -3.76 -2.91 -1.48
C THR A 142 -2.61 -3.90 -1.65
N ILE A 143 -1.38 -3.52 -1.26
CA ILE A 143 -0.22 -4.43 -1.25
C ILE A 143 -0.50 -5.64 -0.37
N TYR A 144 -0.96 -5.42 0.87
CA TYR A 144 -1.29 -6.50 1.79
C TYR A 144 -2.29 -7.49 1.19
N VAL A 145 -3.38 -6.98 0.63
CA VAL A 145 -4.45 -7.80 0.05
C VAL A 145 -3.97 -8.58 -1.18
N LEU A 146 -3.18 -7.96 -2.06
CA LEU A 146 -2.69 -8.64 -3.26
C LEU A 146 -1.66 -9.73 -2.92
N VAL A 147 -0.81 -9.49 -1.91
CA VAL A 147 0.24 -10.44 -1.52
C VAL A 147 -0.32 -11.58 -0.66
N PHE A 148 -1.10 -11.24 0.37
CA PHE A 148 -1.55 -12.19 1.40
C PHE A 148 -2.99 -12.65 1.24
N GLY A 149 -3.79 -12.02 0.38
CA GLY A 149 -5.21 -12.37 0.19
C GLY A 149 -6.04 -12.14 1.45
N ARG A 150 -7.01 -13.02 1.70
CA ARG A 150 -7.80 -13.00 2.94
C ARG A 150 -7.07 -13.72 4.07
N THR A 151 -6.76 -12.97 5.12
CA THR A 151 -6.11 -13.49 6.32
C THR A 151 -6.94 -13.21 7.58
N ARG A 152 -6.53 -13.78 8.71
CA ARG A 152 -7.07 -13.39 10.02
C ARG A 152 -6.64 -11.96 10.33
N TRP A 153 -7.52 -11.16 10.91
CA TRP A 153 -7.27 -9.73 11.15
C TRP A 153 -5.96 -9.45 11.91
N TRP A 154 -5.59 -10.30 12.87
CA TRP A 154 -4.38 -10.12 13.67
C TRP A 154 -3.08 -10.32 12.88
N LEU A 155 -3.12 -11.01 11.73
CA LEU A 155 -1.96 -11.15 10.84
C LEU A 155 -1.61 -9.84 10.12
N ALA A 156 -2.49 -8.84 10.14
CA ALA A 156 -2.17 -7.49 9.68
C ALA A 156 -1.18 -6.76 10.60
N ILE A 157 -1.14 -7.13 11.90
CA ILE A 157 -0.30 -6.47 12.91
C ILE A 157 1.19 -6.64 12.60
N PRO A 158 1.74 -7.86 12.44
CA PRO A 158 3.16 -8.01 12.13
C PRO A 158 3.57 -7.30 10.82
N TYR A 159 2.68 -7.25 9.82
CA TYR A 159 2.91 -6.48 8.58
C TYR A 159 3.05 -4.98 8.86
N ALA A 160 2.12 -4.38 9.60
CA ALA A 160 2.17 -2.95 9.92
C ALA A 160 3.33 -2.61 10.87
N LEU A 161 3.70 -3.50 11.80
CA LEU A 161 4.89 -3.34 12.64
C LEU A 161 6.18 -3.39 11.81
N GLY A 162 6.22 -4.21 10.76
CA GLY A 162 7.30 -4.21 9.79
C GLY A 162 7.43 -2.86 9.09
N ILE A 163 6.32 -2.32 8.58
CA ILE A 163 6.29 -0.97 7.96
C ILE A 163 6.77 0.10 8.95
N ALA A 164 6.24 0.09 10.17
CA ALA A 164 6.64 1.03 11.22
C ALA A 164 8.15 0.98 11.46
N THR A 165 8.70 -0.24 11.59
CA THR A 165 10.14 -0.43 11.84
C THR A 165 10.97 0.07 10.68
N ILE A 166 10.58 -0.23 9.44
CA ILE A 166 11.25 0.27 8.22
C ILE A 166 11.23 1.80 8.19
N PHE A 167 10.08 2.42 8.46
CA PHE A 167 9.97 3.88 8.55
C PHE A 167 10.93 4.45 9.61
N MET A 168 10.97 3.83 10.78
CA MET A 168 11.75 4.29 11.94
C MET A 168 13.27 4.23 11.75
N ILE A 169 13.74 3.34 10.88
CA ILE A 169 15.17 3.23 10.51
C ILE A 169 15.50 3.92 9.18
N SER A 170 14.52 4.49 8.49
CA SER A 170 14.71 5.11 7.18
C SER A 170 15.22 6.55 7.29
N PRO A 171 15.71 7.14 6.18
CA PRO A 171 16.02 8.57 6.10
C PRO A 171 14.88 9.50 6.55
N ALA A 172 13.62 9.05 6.54
CA ALA A 172 12.47 9.83 6.95
C ALA A 172 12.56 10.34 8.40
N THR A 173 13.10 9.54 9.31
CA THR A 173 13.25 9.92 10.73
C THR A 173 14.57 10.63 11.00
N THR A 174 15.64 10.27 10.29
CA THR A 174 16.96 10.89 10.51
C THR A 174 17.07 12.28 9.88
N SER A 175 16.51 12.49 8.67
CA SER A 175 16.52 13.79 7.98
C SER A 175 15.70 14.87 8.68
N THR A 176 14.70 14.48 9.47
CA THR A 176 13.84 15.39 10.25
C THR A 176 14.42 15.71 11.64
N GLY A 177 15.62 15.22 11.95
CA GLY A 177 16.27 15.41 13.25
C GLY A 177 15.70 14.57 14.40
N ILE A 178 14.74 13.66 14.10
CA ILE A 178 14.11 12.77 15.10
C ILE A 178 15.05 11.58 15.42
N GLY A 179 15.94 11.23 14.49
CA GLY A 179 16.96 10.18 14.66
C GLY A 179 16.42 8.76 14.51
N TYR A 180 17.31 7.77 14.58
CA TYR A 180 16.93 6.35 14.50
C TYR A 180 15.97 6.00 15.64
N PHE A 181 14.89 5.28 15.29
CA PHE A 181 13.80 4.97 16.22
C PHE A 181 13.16 6.19 16.90
N GLY A 182 13.41 7.40 16.37
CA GLY A 182 12.95 8.65 16.92
C GLY A 182 13.47 8.99 18.32
N LEU A 183 14.60 8.40 18.72
CA LEU A 183 15.17 8.57 20.06
C LEU A 183 15.53 10.02 20.38
N ALA A 184 15.83 10.86 19.39
CA ALA A 184 16.11 12.28 19.63
C ALA A 184 14.85 13.09 19.98
N SER A 185 13.66 12.61 19.61
CA SER A 185 12.36 13.15 20.04
C SER A 185 11.81 12.48 21.30
N GLY A 186 12.56 11.54 21.89
CA GLY A 186 12.18 10.79 23.07
C GLY A 186 11.37 9.51 22.77
N ILE A 187 11.36 8.60 23.74
CA ILE A 187 10.74 7.26 23.60
C ILE A 187 9.23 7.31 23.28
N GLY A 188 8.57 8.41 23.65
CA GLY A 188 7.15 8.63 23.38
C GLY A 188 6.82 8.61 21.87
N PHE A 189 7.71 9.15 21.03
CA PHE A 189 7.54 9.12 19.57
C PHE A 189 7.48 7.68 19.08
N MET A 190 8.46 6.86 19.48
CA MET A 190 8.52 5.44 19.12
C MET A 190 7.26 4.68 19.54
N ILE A 191 6.85 4.85 20.80
CA ILE A 191 5.64 4.21 21.34
C ILE A 191 4.41 4.62 20.52
N THR A 192 4.27 5.91 20.21
CA THR A 192 3.13 6.43 19.45
C THR A 192 3.10 5.87 18.04
N VAL A 193 4.23 5.81 17.34
CA VAL A 193 4.33 5.25 15.99
C VAL A 193 3.89 3.78 15.98
N TYR A 194 4.39 2.96 16.91
CA TYR A 194 4.02 1.54 16.95
C TYR A 194 2.54 1.33 17.34
N LEU A 195 2.02 2.06 18.32
CA LEU A 195 0.60 1.99 18.68
C LEU A 195 -0.30 2.42 17.51
N ALA A 196 0.09 3.46 16.78
CA ALA A 196 -0.65 3.94 15.62
C ALA A 196 -0.67 2.89 14.48
N HIS A 197 0.42 2.14 14.28
CA HIS A 197 0.46 1.04 13.30
C HIS A 197 -0.30 -0.21 13.77
N ILE A 198 -0.38 -0.48 15.08
CA ILE A 198 -1.28 -1.51 15.61
C ILE A 198 -2.74 -1.11 15.37
N ALA A 199 -3.10 0.16 15.58
CA ALA A 199 -4.44 0.67 15.29
C ALA A 199 -4.75 0.60 13.79
N PHE A 200 -3.82 1.00 12.93
CA PHE A 200 -3.90 0.83 11.48
C PHE A 200 -4.22 -0.62 11.08
N ALA A 201 -3.38 -1.56 11.54
CA ALA A 201 -3.54 -2.99 11.28
C ALA A 201 -4.85 -3.56 11.81
N THR A 202 -5.27 -3.13 12.99
CA THR A 202 -6.54 -3.56 13.57
C THR A 202 -7.70 -3.06 12.70
N GLY A 203 -7.68 -1.79 12.30
CA GLY A 203 -8.69 -1.19 11.43
C GLY A 203 -8.79 -1.91 10.08
N PHE A 204 -7.70 -1.93 9.30
CA PHE A 204 -7.75 -2.54 7.97
C PHE A 204 -7.87 -4.07 8.04
N GLY A 205 -7.23 -4.73 9.02
CA GLY A 205 -7.31 -6.19 9.18
C GLY A 205 -8.73 -6.66 9.46
N ASN A 206 -9.54 -5.86 10.16
CA ASN A 206 -10.96 -6.13 10.37
C ASN A 206 -11.79 -6.03 9.07
N VAL A 207 -11.42 -5.14 8.16
CA VAL A 207 -12.06 -5.00 6.84
C VAL A 207 -11.66 -6.17 5.94
N VAL A 208 -10.36 -6.45 5.84
CA VAL A 208 -9.80 -7.52 5.00
C VAL A 208 -10.35 -8.88 5.43
N SER A 209 -10.32 -9.22 6.73
CA SER A 209 -10.79 -10.53 7.21
C SER A 209 -12.28 -10.79 6.95
N ARG A 210 -13.11 -9.74 6.91
CA ARG A 210 -14.56 -9.84 6.64
C ARG A 210 -14.93 -9.68 5.17
N SER A 211 -13.97 -9.38 4.30
CA SER A 211 -14.25 -9.19 2.88
C SER A 211 -14.55 -10.56 2.25
N PRO A 212 -15.79 -10.80 1.78
CA PRO A 212 -16.26 -12.14 1.39
C PRO A 212 -15.63 -12.65 0.09
N ALA A 213 -14.93 -11.78 -0.62
CA ALA A 213 -14.64 -11.91 -2.04
C ALA A 213 -13.15 -11.76 -2.36
N LEU A 214 -12.30 -11.95 -1.36
CA LEU A 214 -10.87 -11.72 -1.50
C LEU A 214 -10.16 -12.84 -2.28
N PRO A 215 -9.18 -12.48 -3.12
CA PRO A 215 -8.42 -13.42 -3.94
C PRO A 215 -7.76 -14.56 -3.16
N GLU A 216 -7.55 -15.70 -3.82
CA GLU A 216 -6.37 -16.53 -3.52
C GLU A 216 -5.12 -15.65 -3.65
N THR A 217 -4.08 -15.94 -2.84
CA THR A 217 -2.85 -15.13 -2.87
C THR A 217 -2.26 -15.08 -4.28
N LEU A 218 -1.49 -14.03 -4.58
CA LEU A 218 -0.83 -13.86 -5.88
C LEU A 218 -0.10 -15.14 -6.33
N TRP A 219 0.52 -15.85 -5.38
CA TRP A 219 1.22 -17.11 -5.61
C TRP A 219 0.29 -18.29 -5.93
N HIS A 220 -0.80 -18.48 -5.18
CA HIS A 220 -1.72 -19.60 -5.45
C HIS A 220 -2.42 -19.43 -6.81
N TYR A 221 -2.84 -18.22 -7.12
CA TYR A 221 -3.60 -17.96 -8.34
C TYR A 221 -2.76 -18.09 -9.62
N HIS A 222 -1.49 -17.65 -9.59
CA HIS A 222 -0.65 -17.62 -10.80
C HIS A 222 0.38 -18.76 -10.89
N LEU A 223 0.88 -19.29 -9.76
CA LEU A 223 1.94 -20.32 -9.77
C LEU A 223 1.40 -21.75 -9.57
N ALA A 224 0.38 -21.95 -8.74
CA ALA A 224 -0.12 -23.32 -8.48
C ALA A 224 -0.90 -23.87 -9.68
N HIS A 225 -1.56 -23.01 -10.46
CA HIS A 225 -2.32 -23.41 -11.64
C HIS A 225 -1.47 -23.62 -12.90
N SER A 226 -0.25 -23.08 -12.98
CA SER A 226 0.62 -23.36 -14.13
C SER A 226 1.13 -24.81 -14.11
N GLN A 227 1.34 -25.37 -12.91
CA GLN A 227 1.83 -26.75 -12.76
C GLN A 227 0.77 -27.81 -13.09
N GLY A 228 -0.50 -27.56 -12.78
CA GLY A 228 -1.57 -28.52 -13.12
C GLY A 228 -1.79 -28.67 -14.63
N ILE A 229 -1.59 -27.60 -15.40
CA ILE A 229 -1.84 -27.59 -16.85
C ILE A 229 -0.73 -28.32 -17.62
N GLU A 230 0.52 -28.24 -17.17
CA GLU A 230 1.61 -29.05 -17.76
C GLU A 230 1.36 -30.55 -17.56
N VAL A 231 0.91 -30.95 -16.37
CA VAL A 231 0.62 -32.35 -16.04
C VAL A 231 -0.54 -32.88 -16.89
N ASP A 232 -1.61 -32.10 -17.06
CA ASP A 232 -2.75 -32.48 -17.89
C ASP A 232 -2.40 -32.57 -19.39
N GLU A 233 -1.56 -31.66 -19.91
CA GLU A 233 -1.07 -31.74 -21.29
C GLU A 233 -0.15 -32.95 -21.53
N GLU A 234 0.70 -33.29 -20.57
CA GLU A 234 1.60 -34.45 -20.64
C GLU A 234 0.82 -35.77 -20.56
N LEU A 235 -0.18 -35.84 -19.69
CA LEU A 235 -1.14 -36.96 -19.64
C LEU A 235 -1.93 -37.10 -20.95
N ALA A 236 -2.40 -35.99 -21.53
CA ALA A 236 -3.10 -36.02 -22.82
C ALA A 236 -2.20 -36.49 -23.97
N ARG A 237 -0.91 -36.12 -23.98
CA ARG A 237 0.06 -36.59 -24.99
C ARG A 237 0.38 -38.07 -24.86
N THR A 238 0.48 -38.57 -23.62
CA THR A 238 0.79 -39.99 -23.36
C THR A 238 -0.41 -40.91 -23.60
N GLN A 239 -1.64 -40.40 -23.48
CA GLN A 239 -2.87 -41.15 -23.73
C GLN A 239 -3.39 -41.07 -25.17
N SER A 240 -2.81 -40.21 -26.03
CA SER A 240 -3.13 -40.19 -27.46
C SER A 240 -2.71 -41.52 -28.10
N PRO A 241 -3.66 -42.35 -28.58
CA PRO A 241 -3.32 -43.58 -29.29
C PRO A 241 -2.44 -43.21 -30.49
N GLN A 242 -1.27 -43.81 -30.62
CA GLN A 242 -0.51 -43.73 -31.86
C GLN A 242 -1.36 -44.39 -32.95
N THR A 243 -2.11 -43.58 -33.70
CA THR A 243 -2.78 -44.02 -34.92
C THR A 243 -1.68 -44.41 -35.91
N ARG A 244 -1.40 -45.71 -35.94
CA ARG A 244 -0.68 -46.39 -37.02
C ARG A 244 -1.66 -46.82 -38.09
#